data_AF-A0A954NDN1-F1
#
_entry.id   AF-A0A954NDN1-F1
#
_cell.length_a   1.000
_cell.length_b   1.000
_cell.length_c   1.000
_cell.angle_alpha   90.00
_cell.angle_beta   90.00
_cell.angle_gamma   90.00
#
_symmetry.space_group_name_H-M   'P 1'
#
loop_
_entity.id
_entity.type
_entity.pdbx_description
1 polymer ?
#
loop_
_entity_poly.entity_id
_entity_poly.type
_entity_poly.pdbx_seq_one_letter_code
_entity_poly.pdbx_strand_id
1 'polypeptide(L)'
;MLSQNVGRDGSFRVWVARCDDWNPADWSDVPPTAVALEPAEPHLMTRVEAAVYVEAFNRAMLARSPRIWALPVRVTVRLDGDLANGQPVDRAAIATELFTLPTSITDDGGGA
;
A
#
# COMPACT_ATOMS: atom_id res chain seq x y z
N MET A 1 30.83 1.84 -4.82
CA MET A 1 29.68 1.92 -5.74
C MET A 1 28.52 1.20 -5.07
N LEU A 2 27.57 1.94 -4.50
CA LEU A 2 26.38 1.37 -3.86
C LEU A 2 25.35 1.09 -4.96
N SER A 3 25.26 -0.18 -5.35
CA SER A 3 24.32 -0.65 -6.35
C SER A 3 22.88 -0.40 -5.90
N GLN A 4 22.15 0.27 -6.78
CA GLN A 4 20.71 0.49 -6.71
C GLN A 4 20.00 -0.87 -6.86
N ASN A 5 19.74 -1.56 -5.74
CA ASN A 5 18.89 -2.77 -5.70
C ASN A 5 17.47 -2.48 -5.17
N VAL A 6 16.99 -1.24 -5.25
CA VAL A 6 15.69 -0.81 -4.66
C VAL A 6 14.48 -1.20 -5.54
N GLY A 7 14.60 -2.25 -6.35
CA GLY A 7 13.61 -2.58 -7.38
C GLY A 7 13.10 -4.01 -7.44
N ARG A 8 13.78 -4.99 -6.79
CA ARG A 8 13.43 -6.41 -6.90
C ARG A 8 13.00 -7.08 -5.59
N ASP A 9 13.35 -6.51 -4.45
CA ASP A 9 13.05 -7.10 -3.15
C ASP A 9 11.80 -6.45 -2.56
N GLY A 10 10.83 -7.26 -2.14
CA GLY A 10 9.57 -6.80 -1.53
C GLY A 10 9.84 -5.75 -0.46
N SER A 11 9.44 -4.51 -0.73
CA SER A 11 9.74 -3.33 0.10
C SER A 11 8.48 -2.66 0.64
N PHE A 12 7.32 -3.22 0.33
CA PHE A 12 6.03 -2.65 0.68
C PHE A 12 5.23 -3.66 1.48
N ARG A 13 4.54 -3.16 2.50
CA ARG A 13 3.49 -3.89 3.18
C ARG A 13 2.21 -3.11 2.99
N VAL A 14 1.20 -3.76 2.44
CA VAL A 14 -0.13 -3.18 2.33
C VAL A 14 -0.86 -3.45 3.64
N TRP A 15 -1.40 -2.39 4.24
CA TRP A 15 -2.17 -2.44 5.46
C TRP A 15 -3.65 -2.20 5.16
N VAL A 16 -4.51 -3.06 5.69
CA VAL A 16 -5.94 -2.77 5.78
C VAL A 16 -6.13 -1.85 6.99
N ALA A 17 -6.73 -0.70 6.76
CA ALA A 17 -6.86 0.33 7.77
C ALA A 17 -8.29 0.85 7.87
N ARG A 18 -8.70 1.22 9.10
CA ARG A 18 -9.95 1.94 9.35
C ARG A 18 -9.75 3.43 9.10
N CYS A 19 -10.63 4.03 8.31
CA CYS A 19 -10.62 5.45 7.97
C CYS A 19 -11.95 6.07 8.42
N ASP A 20 -11.94 6.73 9.58
CA ASP A 20 -13.14 7.35 10.13
C ASP A 20 -13.42 8.72 9.50
N ASP A 21 -14.72 9.02 9.34
CA ASP A 21 -15.24 10.33 8.87
C ASP A 21 -14.59 10.85 7.58
N TRP A 22 -14.27 9.92 6.68
CA TRP A 22 -13.69 10.18 5.36
C TRP A 22 -14.54 9.55 4.26
N ASN A 23 -14.73 10.29 3.16
CA ASN A 23 -15.52 9.85 2.00
C ASN A 23 -14.68 9.98 0.73
N PRO A 24 -13.95 8.93 0.31
CA PRO A 24 -13.15 8.97 -0.92
C PRO A 24 -14.05 9.09 -2.15
N ALA A 25 -13.63 9.92 -3.10
CA ALA A 25 -14.26 10.03 -4.42
C ALA A 25 -13.63 9.05 -5.42
N ASP A 26 -12.36 8.71 -5.22
CA ASP A 26 -11.59 7.81 -6.08
C ASP A 26 -10.76 6.80 -5.27
N TRP A 27 -10.35 5.70 -5.90
CA TRP A 27 -9.62 4.62 -5.25
C TRP A 27 -8.19 5.05 -4.87
N SER A 28 -7.70 6.07 -5.57
CA SER A 28 -6.39 6.69 -5.38
C SER A 28 -6.38 7.77 -4.29
N ASP A 29 -7.54 8.11 -3.71
CA ASP A 29 -7.60 9.07 -2.62
C ASP A 29 -6.91 8.52 -1.37
N VAL A 30 -6.19 9.41 -0.68
CA VAL A 30 -5.44 9.08 0.53
C VAL A 30 -6.21 9.59 1.75
N PRO A 31 -6.52 8.74 2.73
CA PRO A 31 -7.23 9.15 3.93
C PRO A 31 -6.43 10.20 4.72
N PRO A 32 -7.10 11.20 5.33
CA PRO A 32 -6.44 12.16 6.20
C PRO A 32 -5.94 11.49 7.50
N THR A 33 -6.65 10.46 7.95
CA THR A 33 -6.33 9.66 9.14
C THR A 33 -6.70 8.21 8.89
N ALA A 34 -5.83 7.28 9.31
CA ALA A 34 -6.10 5.86 9.20
C ALA A 34 -5.49 5.11 10.39
N VAL A 35 -6.19 4.07 10.85
CA VAL A 35 -5.72 3.18 11.93
C VAL A 35 -5.50 1.80 11.34
N ALA A 36 -4.27 1.28 11.46
CA ALA A 36 -3.91 -0.04 10.98
C ALA A 36 -4.74 -1.12 11.70
N LEU A 37 -5.38 -2.00 10.94
CA LEU A 37 -6.11 -3.14 11.49
C LEU A 37 -5.26 -4.40 11.39
N GLU A 38 -4.84 -4.73 10.18
CA GLU A 38 -4.02 -5.90 9.88
C GLU A 38 -3.27 -5.73 8.56
N PRO A 39 -2.13 -6.42 8.38
CA PRO A 39 -1.49 -6.50 7.08
C PRO A 39 -2.38 -7.28 6.12
N ALA A 40 -2.49 -6.80 4.88
CA ALA A 40 -3.27 -7.44 3.82
C ALA A 40 -2.74 -8.82 3.44
N GLU A 41 -1.42 -8.99 3.48
CA GLU A 41 -0.72 -10.25 3.27
C GLU A 41 0.43 -10.38 4.29
N PRO A 42 0.80 -11.61 4.70
CA PRO A 42 1.89 -11.83 5.64
C PRO A 42 3.26 -11.47 5.06
N HIS A 43 3.43 -11.56 3.74
CA HIS A 43 4.69 -11.30 3.05
C HIS A 43 4.80 -9.85 2.57
N LEU A 44 6.04 -9.40 2.33
CA LEU A 44 6.28 -8.12 1.68
C LEU A 44 5.99 -8.23 0.19
N MET A 45 5.37 -7.17 -0.34
CA MET A 45 5.02 -7.04 -1.74
C MET A 45 6.08 -6.21 -2.47
N THR A 46 6.28 -6.54 -3.75
CA THR A 46 6.93 -5.64 -4.69
C THR A 46 6.09 -4.39 -4.90
N ARG A 47 6.68 -3.39 -5.55
CA ARG A 47 6.00 -2.14 -5.90
C ARG A 47 4.75 -2.38 -6.74
N VAL A 48 4.83 -3.27 -7.73
CA VAL A 48 3.75 -3.56 -8.67
C VAL A 48 2.64 -4.34 -7.99
N GLU A 49 2.97 -5.39 -7.23
CA GLU A 49 1.98 -6.17 -6.47
C GLU A 49 1.20 -5.30 -5.49
N ALA A 50 1.90 -4.43 -4.74
CA ALA A 50 1.25 -3.52 -3.80
C ALA A 50 0.29 -2.56 -4.51
N ALA A 51 0.68 -2.01 -5.67
CA ALA A 51 -0.17 -1.11 -6.45
C ALA A 51 -1.42 -1.82 -6.99
N VAL A 52 -1.23 -3.02 -7.57
CA VAL A 52 -2.34 -3.84 -8.09
C VAL A 52 -3.30 -4.21 -6.96
N TYR A 53 -2.78 -4.63 -5.80
CA TYR A 53 -3.60 -4.97 -4.64
C TYR A 53 -4.43 -3.77 -4.18
N VAL A 54 -3.77 -2.62 -3.96
CA VAL A 54 -4.40 -1.41 -3.44
C VAL A 54 -5.50 -0.92 -4.40
N GLU A 55 -5.23 -0.88 -5.70
CA GLU A 55 -6.25 -0.49 -6.68
C GLU A 55 -7.45 -1.44 -6.64
N ALA A 56 -7.22 -2.75 -6.73
CA ALA A 56 -8.30 -3.74 -6.74
C ALA A 56 -9.13 -3.70 -5.46
N PHE A 57 -8.48 -3.64 -4.30
CA PHE A 57 -9.13 -3.59 -3.00
C PHE A 57 -9.94 -2.30 -2.82
N ASN A 58 -9.33 -1.14 -3.08
CA ASN A 58 -9.97 0.15 -2.86
C ASN A 58 -11.13 0.40 -3.83
N ARG A 59 -11.01 -0.03 -5.10
CA ARG A 59 -12.14 -0.01 -6.04
C ARG A 59 -13.32 -0.85 -5.53
N ALA A 60 -13.04 -2.04 -4.98
CA ALA A 60 -14.08 -2.89 -4.41
C ALA A 60 -14.71 -2.26 -3.15
N MET A 61 -13.93 -1.55 -2.33
CA MET A 61 -14.43 -0.86 -1.14
C MET A 61 -15.25 0.38 -1.51
N LEU A 62 -14.86 1.17 -2.52
CA LEU A 62 -15.69 2.28 -3.02
C LEU A 62 -17.12 1.85 -3.35
N ALA A 63 -17.25 0.73 -4.06
CA ALA A 63 -18.55 0.19 -4.46
C ALA A 63 -19.40 -0.33 -3.27
N ARG A 64 -18.78 -0.58 -2.11
CA ARG A 64 -19.42 -1.16 -0.93
C ARG A 64 -19.58 -0.18 0.24
N SER A 65 -18.93 1.00 0.16
CA SER A 65 -18.90 2.06 1.17
C SER A 65 -18.50 1.67 2.61
N PRO A 66 -17.55 0.75 2.88
CA PRO A 66 -17.05 0.56 4.23
C PRO A 66 -15.94 1.58 4.56
N ARG A 67 -15.80 1.92 5.84
CA ARG A 67 -14.73 2.76 6.41
C ARG A 67 -13.36 2.05 6.42
N ILE A 68 -13.08 1.24 5.42
CA ILE A 68 -11.92 0.34 5.33
C ILE A 68 -11.20 0.60 4.02
N TRP A 69 -9.88 0.76 4.10
CA TRP A 69 -9.04 1.10 2.95
C TRP A 69 -7.71 0.37 3.00
N ALA A 70 -7.16 0.02 1.84
CA ALA A 70 -5.82 -0.53 1.71
C ALA A 70 -4.81 0.61 1.53
N LEU A 71 -3.75 0.59 2.34
CA LEU A 71 -2.68 1.59 2.34
C LEU A 71 -1.33 0.92 2.14
N PRO A 72 -0.60 1.23 1.05
CA PRO A 72 0.74 0.73 0.86
C PRO A 72 1.71 1.52 1.74
N VAL A 73 2.42 0.83 2.62
CA VAL A 73 3.43 1.41 3.51
C VAL A 73 4.80 0.90 3.10
N ARG A 74 5.76 1.81 2.96
CA ARG A 74 7.17 1.44 2.71
C ARG A 74 7.76 0.84 3.98
N VAL A 75 8.19 -0.41 3.90
CA VAL A 75 8.96 -1.04 4.96
C VAL A 75 10.40 -0.55 4.82
N THR A 76 10.69 0.56 5.50
CA THR A 76 12.07 0.96 5.74
C THR A 76 12.56 0.21 6.97
N VAL A 77 13.72 -0.45 6.87
CA VAL A 77 14.39 -1.04 8.02
C VAL A 77 14.76 0.12 8.97
N ARG A 78 13.84 0.48 9.86
CA ARG A 78 14.06 1.44 10.93
C ARG A 78 14.22 0.65 12.23
N LEU A 79 15.07 1.17 13.11
CA LEU A 79 15.32 0.59 14.44
C LEU A 79 14.05 0.43 15.27
N ASP A 80 12.99 1.21 14.98
CA ASP A 80 11.70 1.19 15.68
C ASP A 80 10.72 0.10 15.22
N GLY A 81 11.07 -0.70 14.20
CA GLY A 81 10.23 -1.81 13.73
C GLY A 81 9.17 -1.41 12.70
N ASP A 82 8.35 -2.40 12.31
CA ASP A 82 7.22 -2.24 11.39
C ASP A 82 5.97 -1.76 12.13
N LEU A 83 4.97 -1.28 11.38
CA LEU A 83 3.69 -0.85 11.92
C LEU A 83 2.99 -2.00 12.67
N ALA A 84 2.29 -1.69 13.77
CA ALA A 84 1.53 -2.66 14.54
C ALA A 84 0.01 -2.40 14.47
N ASN A 85 -0.78 -3.45 14.70
CA ASN A 85 -2.24 -3.35 14.76
C ASN A 85 -2.68 -2.31 15.81
N GLY A 86 -3.65 -1.48 15.44
CA GLY A 86 -4.18 -0.40 16.26
C GLY A 86 -3.33 0.87 16.26
N GLN A 87 -2.16 0.89 15.62
CA GLN A 87 -1.37 2.12 15.48
C GLN A 87 -1.92 3.02 14.38
N PRO A 88 -1.85 4.36 14.55
CA PRO A 88 -2.14 5.29 13.48
C PRO A 88 -1.12 5.10 12.34
N VAL A 89 -1.60 5.06 11.11
CA VAL A 89 -0.74 5.05 9.92
C VAL A 89 -0.26 6.48 9.69
N ASP A 90 1.05 6.71 9.82
CA ASP A 90 1.64 8.00 9.47
C ASP A 90 1.49 8.24 7.96
N ARG A 91 0.87 9.36 7.60
CA ARG A 91 0.67 9.74 6.20
C ARG A 91 1.99 9.84 5.43
N ALA A 92 3.08 10.22 6.09
CA ALA A 92 4.40 10.28 5.49
C ALA A 92 4.99 8.90 5.16
N ALA A 93 4.48 7.83 5.78
CA ALA A 93 4.89 6.45 5.50
C ALA A 93 4.09 5.81 4.35
N ILE A 94 2.96 6.41 3.97
CA ILE A 94 2.12 5.95 2.86
C ILE A 94 2.84 6.23 1.54
N ALA A 95 3.03 5.19 0.74
CA ALA A 95 3.64 5.24 -0.58
C ALA A 95 2.65 5.80 -1.61
N THR A 96 2.41 7.11 -1.57
CA THR A 96 1.35 7.75 -2.38
C THR A 96 1.54 7.57 -3.88
N GLU A 97 2.78 7.39 -4.33
CA GLU A 97 3.12 7.11 -5.72
C GLU A 97 2.54 5.79 -6.25
N LEU A 98 2.12 4.87 -5.39
CA LEU A 98 1.49 3.61 -5.81
C LEU A 98 0.03 3.80 -6.19
N PHE A 99 -0.62 4.88 -5.74
CA PHE A 99 -1.98 5.23 -6.17
C PHE A 99 -2.04 5.83 -7.58
N THR A 100 -0.89 6.11 -8.19
CA THR A 100 -0.80 6.70 -9.53
C THR A 100 -0.12 5.78 -10.55
N LEU A 101 0.26 4.56 -10.14
CA LEU A 101 0.94 3.64 -11.04
C LEU A 101 -0.05 3.09 -12.08
N PRO A 102 0.31 3.10 -13.37
CA PRO A 102 -0.47 2.40 -14.37
C PRO A 102 -0.39 0.89 -14.07
N THR A 103 -1.53 0.26 -13.79
CA THR A 103 -1.62 -1.19 -13.57
C THR A 103 -1.38 -2.02 -14.84
N SER A 104 -1.12 -1.36 -15.98
CA SER A 104 -0.75 -1.99 -17.25
C SER A 104 0.73 -2.31 -17.40
N ILE A 105 1.54 -2.29 -16.34
CA ILE A 105 2.88 -2.88 -16.39
C ILE A 105 2.71 -4.40 -16.36
N THR A 106 2.40 -4.97 -17.52
CA THR A 106 2.68 -6.38 -17.79
C THR A 106 4.17 -6.56 -17.55
N ASP A 107 4.53 -7.36 -16.55
CA ASP A 107 5.88 -7.90 -16.43
C ASP A 107 6.15 -8.70 -17.72
N ASP A 108 6.72 -8.04 -18.72
CA ASP A 108 7.33 -8.70 -19.86
C ASP A 108 8.60 -9.35 -19.29
N GLY A 109 8.40 -10.50 -18.67
CA GLY A 109 9.44 -11.40 -18.20
C GLY A 109 10.28 -11.81 -19.41
N GLY A 110 11.25 -10.95 -19.73
CA GLY A 110 12.25 -11.13 -20.76
C GLY A 110 12.95 -12.46 -20.57
N GLY A 111 12.92 -13.26 -21.64
CA GLY A 111 13.43 -14.62 -21.66
C GLY A 111 14.93 -14.74 -21.41
N ALA A 112 15.28 -15.97 -21.07
CA ALA A 112 16.49 -16.67 -21.46
C ALA A 112 16.17 -18.16 -21.52
#